data_AF-A0A1M5ERD2-F1
#
_entry.id   AF-A0A1M5ERD2-F1
#
_cell.length_a   1.000
_cell.length_b   1.000
_cell.length_c   1.000
_cell.angle_alpha   90.00
_cell.angle_beta   90.00
_cell.angle_gamma   90.00
#
_symmetry.space_group_name_H-M   'P 1'
#
loop_
_entity.id
_entity.type
_entity.pdbx_description
1 polymer ?
#
loop_
_entity_poly.entity_id
_entity_poly.type
_entity_poly.pdbx_seq_one_letter_code
_entity_poly.pdbx_strand_id
1 'polypeptide(L)'
;MKKENMPKVMLLSPLFYERYADNAEILVKKNRPYLVLLVEYRSFRFAIPFRSNIQHTHAYKFESEKSKRTSSGLDFSKSVIIFNDDEIGMPAHIDSREHTEVMKRYMFIVEKFQKYIDDFINGLKKDPLQPKYKFSSLTYYRSWLLKDDCFNEK
;
A
#
# COMPACT_ATOMS: atom_id res chain seq x y z
N MET A 1 1.52 -10.54 -25.27
CA MET A 1 0.24 -10.22 -24.59
C MET A 1 0.54 -9.60 -23.24
N LYS A 2 0.24 -8.31 -23.03
CA LYS A 2 0.29 -7.74 -21.68
C LYS A 2 -0.85 -8.42 -20.90
N LYS A 3 -0.55 -9.13 -19.82
CA LYS A 3 -1.61 -9.57 -18.88
C LYS A 3 -2.31 -8.28 -18.43
N GLU A 4 -3.58 -8.12 -18.75
CA GLU A 4 -4.40 -7.12 -18.09
C GLU A 4 -4.44 -7.51 -16.61
N ASN A 5 -3.60 -6.86 -15.80
CA ASN A 5 -3.57 -7.11 -14.37
C ASN A 5 -4.85 -6.51 -13.77
N MET A 6 -5.91 -7.32 -13.69
CA MET A 6 -7.10 -6.95 -12.94
C MET A 6 -6.72 -6.62 -11.49
N PRO A 7 -7.38 -5.64 -10.85
CA PRO A 7 -7.17 -5.33 -9.44
C PRO A 7 -7.34 -6.59 -8.58
N LYS A 8 -6.36 -6.91 -7.75
CA LYS A 8 -6.43 -8.04 -6.81
C LYS A 8 -6.60 -7.52 -5.40
N VAL A 9 -7.78 -7.76 -4.84
CA VAL A 9 -8.12 -7.35 -3.47
C VAL A 9 -8.11 -8.58 -2.56
N MET A 10 -7.25 -8.54 -1.54
CA MET A 10 -6.93 -9.69 -0.68
C MET A 10 -6.99 -9.28 0.79
N LEU A 11 -7.03 -10.27 1.69
CA LEU A 11 -6.64 -10.09 3.08
C LEU A 11 -5.15 -10.41 3.24
N LEU A 12 -4.47 -9.76 4.18
CA LEU A 12 -3.18 -10.25 4.70
C LEU A 12 -3.44 -11.46 5.62
N SER A 13 -2.55 -12.46 5.55
CA SER A 13 -2.67 -13.68 6.35
C SER A 13 -2.26 -13.46 7.81
N PRO A 14 -2.64 -14.36 8.74
CA PRO A 14 -2.09 -14.36 10.10
C PRO A 14 -0.55 -14.42 10.13
N LEU A 15 0.07 -15.20 9.23
CA LEU A 15 1.53 -15.36 9.13
C LEU A 15 2.24 -14.04 8.84
N PHE A 16 1.62 -13.15 8.05
CA PHE A 16 2.14 -11.79 7.87
C PHE A 16 2.27 -11.09 9.22
N TYR A 17 1.21 -11.07 10.03
CA TYR A 17 1.23 -10.39 11.33
C TYR A 17 2.20 -11.01 12.32
N GLU A 18 2.38 -12.33 12.28
CA GLU A 18 3.37 -13.02 13.11
C GLU A 18 4.80 -12.59 12.76
N ARG A 19 5.13 -12.49 11.46
CA ARG A 19 6.47 -12.09 11.00
C ARG A 19 6.83 -10.64 11.30
N TYR A 20 5.82 -9.76 11.28
CA TYR A 20 6.02 -8.32 11.48
C TYR A 20 5.54 -7.84 12.85
N ALA A 21 5.38 -8.73 13.83
CA ALA A 21 4.84 -8.42 15.16
C ALA A 21 5.63 -7.35 15.92
N ASP A 22 6.95 -7.28 15.71
CA ASP A 22 7.84 -6.34 16.39
C ASP A 22 7.90 -4.94 15.73
N ASN A 23 7.16 -4.73 14.63
CA ASN A 23 7.19 -3.46 13.90
C ASN A 23 5.99 -2.56 14.26
N ALA A 24 6.27 -1.51 15.03
CA ALA A 24 5.27 -0.54 15.48
C ALA A 24 4.58 0.24 14.34
N GLU A 25 5.21 0.39 13.17
CA GLU A 25 4.63 1.14 12.05
C GLU A 25 3.75 0.27 11.12
N ILE A 26 3.92 -1.05 11.16
CA ILE A 26 3.03 -2.01 10.49
C ILE A 26 1.79 -2.19 11.36
N LEU A 27 0.64 -1.89 10.77
CA LEU A 27 -0.61 -1.88 11.51
C LEU A 27 -1.00 -3.32 11.90
N VAL A 28 -1.10 -3.59 13.21
CA VAL A 28 -1.63 -4.86 13.73
C VAL A 28 -2.99 -4.60 14.37
N LYS A 29 -4.05 -5.19 13.80
CA LYS A 29 -5.39 -5.21 14.41
C LYS A 29 -5.77 -6.66 14.71
N LYS A 30 -5.70 -7.03 16.00
CA LYS A 30 -5.89 -8.41 16.50
C LYS A 30 -7.12 -9.14 15.93
N ASN A 31 -8.21 -8.43 15.65
CA ASN A 31 -9.47 -9.02 15.19
C ASN A 31 -9.88 -8.63 13.77
N ARG A 32 -9.01 -7.96 12.99
CA ARG A 32 -9.37 -7.50 11.65
C ARG A 32 -8.14 -7.49 10.73
N PRO A 33 -7.91 -8.57 9.97
CA PRO A 33 -6.94 -8.57 8.89
C PRO A 33 -7.16 -7.40 7.95
N TYR A 34 -6.07 -6.85 7.45
CA TYR A 34 -6.09 -5.74 6.52
C TYR A 34 -6.50 -6.25 5.14
N LEU A 35 -7.59 -5.65 4.65
CA LEU A 35 -8.00 -5.62 3.27
C LEU A 35 -6.99 -4.78 2.48
N VAL A 36 -6.40 -5.36 1.43
CA VAL A 36 -5.32 -4.74 0.65
C VAL A 36 -5.55 -4.86 -0.85
N LEU A 37 -5.13 -3.85 -1.59
CA LEU A 37 -4.94 -3.94 -3.04
C LEU A 37 -3.48 -4.36 -3.32
N LEU A 38 -3.30 -5.43 -4.10
CA LEU A 38 -1.98 -5.86 -4.53
C LEU A 38 -1.53 -5.10 -5.78
N VAL A 39 -0.32 -4.54 -5.72
CA VAL A 39 0.31 -3.83 -6.83
C VAL A 39 1.76 -4.27 -6.94
N GLU A 40 2.16 -4.71 -8.13
CA GLU A 40 3.56 -4.97 -8.46
C GLU A 40 4.19 -3.71 -9.03
N TYR A 41 5.35 -3.32 -8.49
CA TYR A 41 6.11 -2.20 -8.99
C TYR A 41 7.59 -2.36 -8.62
N ARG A 42 8.48 -2.02 -9.57
CA ARG A 42 9.91 -2.36 -9.48
C ARG A 42 10.08 -3.86 -9.22
N SER A 43 11.00 -4.27 -8.35
CA SER A 43 11.18 -5.69 -8.00
C SER A 43 10.27 -6.19 -6.88
N PHE A 44 9.24 -5.42 -6.47
CA PHE A 44 8.45 -5.71 -5.28
C PHE A 44 6.95 -5.89 -5.57
N ARG A 45 6.33 -6.76 -4.77
CA ARG A 45 4.88 -6.85 -4.64
C ARG A 45 4.46 -6.09 -3.39
N PHE A 46 3.66 -5.05 -3.58
CA PHE A 46 3.13 -4.22 -2.51
C PHE A 46 1.70 -4.63 -2.16
N ALA A 47 1.35 -4.53 -0.88
CA ALA A 47 0.00 -4.58 -0.38
C ALA A 47 -0.41 -3.22 0.19
N ILE A 48 -1.36 -2.56 -0.47
CA ILE A 48 -1.84 -1.21 -0.13
C ILE A 48 -3.13 -1.34 0.69
N PRO A 49 -3.16 -0.94 1.97
CA PRO A 49 -4.34 -1.14 2.80
C PRO A 49 -5.48 -0.19 2.45
N PHE A 50 -6.69 -0.76 2.43
CA PHE A 50 -7.93 0.00 2.49
C PHE A 50 -8.10 0.55 3.92
N ARG A 51 -8.30 1.87 4.04
CA ARG A 51 -8.47 2.55 5.33
C ARG A 51 -9.61 3.55 5.27
N SER A 52 -10.33 3.66 6.38
CA SER A 52 -11.26 4.75 6.64
C SER A 52 -10.53 5.92 7.30
N ASN A 53 -11.10 7.12 7.16
CA ASN A 53 -10.65 8.34 7.83
C ASN A 53 -9.20 8.77 7.50
N ILE A 54 -8.82 8.68 6.22
CA ILE A 54 -7.48 9.11 5.75
C ILE A 54 -7.40 10.63 5.67
N GLN A 55 -6.60 11.26 6.52
CA GLN A 55 -6.48 12.73 6.57
C GLN A 55 -5.31 13.30 5.75
N HIS A 56 -4.30 12.48 5.43
CA HIS A 56 -3.14 12.92 4.65
C HIS A 56 -3.32 12.77 3.13
N THR A 57 -2.37 13.28 2.35
CA THR A 57 -2.35 13.28 0.88
C THR A 57 -1.68 12.05 0.26
N HIS A 58 -0.90 11.29 1.03
CA HIS A 58 -0.24 10.04 0.60
C HIS A 58 -1.24 8.87 0.48
N ALA A 59 -2.28 9.05 -0.34
CA ALA A 59 -3.36 8.10 -0.52
C ALA A 59 -4.13 8.34 -1.83
N TYR A 60 -4.85 7.33 -2.27
CA TYR A 60 -6.00 7.50 -3.16
C TYR A 60 -7.26 7.49 -2.30
N LYS A 61 -8.03 8.59 -2.32
CA LYS A 61 -9.27 8.72 -1.54
C LYS A 61 -10.45 8.40 -2.48
N PHE A 62 -11.31 7.47 -2.08
CA PHE A 62 -12.51 7.14 -2.83
C PHE A 62 -13.47 8.32 -2.87
N GLU A 63 -14.28 8.37 -3.92
CA GLU A 63 -15.37 9.35 -4.01
C GLU A 63 -16.41 9.04 -2.94
N SER A 64 -16.43 9.83 -1.87
CA SER A 64 -17.42 9.72 -0.81
C SER A 64 -18.65 10.59 -1.12
N GLU A 65 -19.83 10.15 -0.69
CA GLU A 65 -21.00 11.02 -0.60
C GLU A 65 -20.63 12.30 0.17
N LYS A 66 -21.08 13.47 -0.31
CA LYS A 66 -20.78 14.78 0.32
C LYS A 66 -21.15 14.84 1.81
N SER A 67 -22.06 13.98 2.27
CA SER A 67 -22.51 13.84 3.66
C SER A 67 -21.52 13.11 4.57
N LYS A 68 -20.61 12.29 4.02
CA LYS A 68 -19.62 11.55 4.81
C LYS A 68 -18.39 12.43 5.06
N ARG A 69 -18.14 12.78 6.33
CA ARG A 69 -16.97 13.56 6.77
C ARG A 69 -15.65 12.77 6.76
N THR A 70 -15.69 11.47 6.46
CA THR A 70 -14.51 10.60 6.47
C THR A 70 -14.20 10.13 5.05
N SER A 71 -12.98 10.38 4.58
CA SER A 71 -12.50 9.81 3.32
C SER A 71 -11.94 8.41 3.56
N SER A 72 -12.62 7.37 3.04
CA SER A 72 -12.03 6.06 2.84
C SER A 72 -11.14 6.07 1.60
N GLY A 73 -10.25 5.08 1.50
CA GLY A 73 -9.31 5.02 0.39
C GLY A 73 -8.22 3.98 0.58
N LEU A 74 -7.26 4.02 -0.34
CA LEU A 74 -6.02 3.27 -0.32
C LEU A 74 -4.92 4.14 0.29
N ASP A 75 -4.42 3.75 1.46
CA ASP A 75 -3.39 4.49 2.18
C ASP A 75 -1.99 4.03 1.76
N PHE A 76 -1.34 4.84 0.93
CA PHE A 76 -0.01 4.50 0.40
C PHE A 76 1.08 4.55 1.48
N SER A 77 0.89 5.38 2.50
CA SER A 77 1.85 5.49 3.61
C SER A 77 1.86 4.28 4.52
N LYS A 78 0.81 3.46 4.46
CA LYS A 78 0.70 2.22 5.22
C LYS A 78 0.87 0.96 4.37
N SER A 79 1.37 1.11 3.14
CA SER A 79 1.73 -0.01 2.28
C SER A 79 2.87 -0.85 2.85
N VAL A 80 2.83 -2.15 2.56
CA VAL A 80 3.84 -3.12 2.99
C VAL A 80 4.35 -3.92 1.79
N ILE A 81 5.57 -4.47 1.89
CA ILE A 81 6.13 -5.36 0.88
C ILE A 81 5.80 -6.80 1.25
N ILE A 82 5.41 -7.58 0.26
CA ILE A 82 5.10 -8.99 0.36
C ILE A 82 6.27 -9.77 -0.23
N PHE A 83 6.95 -10.55 0.60
CA PHE A 83 8.09 -11.36 0.19
C PHE A 83 7.70 -12.82 -0.06
N ASN A 84 6.61 -13.28 0.55
CA ASN A 84 6.19 -14.68 0.47
C ASN A 84 4.69 -14.79 0.18
N ASP A 85 4.30 -15.78 -0.61
CA ASP A 85 2.88 -15.97 -0.96
C ASP A 85 2.00 -16.32 0.24
N ASP A 86 2.57 -16.91 1.30
CA ASP A 86 1.88 -17.27 2.54
C ASP A 86 1.54 -16.04 3.42
N GLU A 87 2.07 -14.86 3.11
CA GLU A 87 1.70 -13.58 3.72
C GLU A 87 0.36 -13.05 3.19
N ILE A 88 -0.16 -13.65 2.12
CA ILE A 88 -1.42 -13.28 1.48
C ILE A 88 -2.48 -14.33 1.80
N GLY A 89 -3.57 -13.84 2.37
CA GLY A 89 -4.73 -14.65 2.73
C GLY A 89 -5.73 -14.79 1.58
N MET A 90 -7.00 -14.92 1.95
CA MET A 90 -8.09 -15.14 1.01
C MET A 90 -8.41 -13.85 0.21
N PRO A 91 -8.99 -13.99 -1.01
CA PRO A 91 -9.62 -12.88 -1.70
C PRO A 91 -10.64 -12.17 -0.80
N ALA A 92 -10.73 -10.85 -0.94
CA ALA A 92 -11.53 -10.04 -0.05
C ALA A 92 -12.55 -9.19 -0.82
N HIS A 93 -13.72 -9.00 -0.21
CA HIS A 93 -14.79 -8.22 -0.78
C HIS A 93 -14.77 -6.80 -0.23
N ILE A 94 -14.91 -5.84 -1.14
CA ILE A 94 -15.19 -4.43 -0.85
C ILE A 94 -16.61 -4.12 -1.30
N ASP A 95 -17.17 -3.01 -0.81
CA ASP A 95 -18.52 -2.63 -1.24
C ASP A 95 -18.54 -2.35 -2.75
N SER A 96 -19.73 -2.48 -3.36
CA SER A 96 -19.88 -2.42 -4.82
C SER A 96 -19.43 -1.09 -5.42
N ARG A 97 -19.50 0.02 -4.67
CA ARG A 97 -19.05 1.34 -5.14
C ARG A 97 -17.53 1.42 -5.13
N GLU A 98 -16.89 1.06 -4.01
CA GLU A 98 -15.43 0.98 -3.93
C GLU A 98 -14.88 0.00 -4.98
N HIS A 99 -15.52 -1.16 -5.20
CA HIS A 99 -15.14 -2.11 -6.25
C HIS A 99 -15.20 -1.48 -7.64
N THR A 100 -16.34 -0.85 -7.97
CA THR A 100 -16.52 -0.20 -9.27
C THR A 100 -15.50 0.91 -9.49
N GLU A 101 -15.21 1.70 -8.45
CA GLU A 101 -14.24 2.78 -8.52
C GLU A 101 -12.82 2.25 -8.73
N VAL A 102 -12.39 1.25 -7.94
CA VAL A 102 -11.09 0.59 -8.10
C VAL A 102 -10.94 0.04 -9.51
N MET A 103 -11.95 -0.66 -10.05
CA MET A 103 -11.92 -1.19 -11.41
C MET A 103 -11.76 -0.08 -12.46
N LYS A 104 -12.55 0.99 -12.36
CA LYS A 104 -12.53 2.11 -13.33
C LYS A 104 -11.26 2.95 -13.25
N ARG A 105 -10.65 3.05 -12.08
CA ARG A 105 -9.51 3.95 -11.78
C ARG A 105 -8.22 3.19 -11.56
N TYR A 106 -8.18 1.88 -11.79
CA TYR A 106 -7.04 1.04 -11.41
C TYR A 106 -5.70 1.54 -11.93
N MET A 107 -5.60 1.82 -13.23
CA MET A 107 -4.37 2.34 -13.84
C MET A 107 -3.93 3.67 -13.19
N PHE A 108 -4.88 4.57 -12.95
CA PHE A 108 -4.60 5.84 -12.28
C PHE A 108 -4.15 5.65 -10.82
N ILE A 109 -4.76 4.72 -10.09
CA ILE A 109 -4.36 4.36 -8.72
C ILE A 109 -2.93 3.83 -8.72
N VAL A 110 -2.62 2.92 -9.65
CA VAL A 110 -1.29 2.32 -9.81
C VAL A 110 -0.26 3.41 -10.14
N GLU A 111 -0.48 4.25 -11.14
CA GLU A 111 0.43 5.35 -11.51
C GLU A 111 0.68 6.31 -10.33
N LYS A 112 -0.39 6.66 -9.60
CA LYS A 112 -0.29 7.52 -8.42
C LYS A 112 0.52 6.85 -7.29
N PHE A 113 0.36 5.55 -7.10
CA PHE A 113 1.12 4.78 -6.13
C PHE A 113 2.59 4.64 -6.52
N GLN A 114 2.88 4.36 -7.80
CA GLN A 114 4.24 4.29 -8.34
C GLN A 114 5.00 5.60 -8.10
N LYS A 115 4.38 6.74 -8.44
CA LYS A 115 4.93 8.06 -8.14
C LYS A 115 5.21 8.26 -6.64
N TYR A 116 4.29 7.82 -5.78
CA TYR A 116 4.50 7.89 -4.33
C TYR A 116 5.71 7.07 -3.88
N ILE A 117 5.90 5.85 -4.41
CA ILE A 117 7.06 5.00 -4.11
C ILE A 117 8.36 5.67 -4.56
N ASP A 118 8.42 6.22 -5.77
CA ASP A 118 9.61 6.93 -6.26
C ASP A 118 9.94 8.16 -5.40
N ASP A 119 8.94 8.98 -5.08
CA ASP A 119 9.09 10.14 -4.20
C ASP A 119 9.55 9.72 -2.79
N PHE A 120 9.05 8.59 -2.29
CA PHE A 120 9.43 8.02 -1.00
C PHE A 120 10.89 7.56 -1.00
N ILE A 121 11.33 6.80 -2.02
CA ILE A 121 12.71 6.33 -2.18
C ILE A 121 13.67 7.51 -2.27
N ASN A 122 13.35 8.52 -3.08
CA ASN A 122 14.11 9.78 -3.14
C ASN A 122 14.14 10.50 -1.79
N GLY A 123 13.05 10.40 -1.02
CA GLY A 123 12.98 10.91 0.35
C GLY A 123 13.89 10.16 1.33
N LEU A 124 14.05 8.84 1.17
CA LEU A 124 14.95 8.03 1.99
C LEU A 124 16.43 8.43 1.79
N LYS A 125 16.82 8.86 0.58
CA LYS A 125 18.19 9.32 0.29
C LYS A 125 18.60 10.58 1.06
N LYS A 126 17.65 11.30 1.69
CA LYS A 126 17.91 12.51 2.48
C LYS A 126 18.04 12.21 3.97
N ASP A 127 18.97 12.89 4.63
CA ASP A 127 19.18 12.83 6.08
C ASP A 127 19.14 14.26 6.67
N PRO A 128 18.24 14.55 7.63
CA PRO A 128 17.23 13.65 8.21
C PRO A 128 16.10 13.29 7.24
N LEU A 129 15.44 12.15 7.49
CA LEU A 129 14.24 11.74 6.76
C LEU A 129 13.17 12.84 6.80
N GLN A 130 12.59 13.17 5.65
CA GLN A 130 11.55 14.19 5.56
C GLN A 130 10.37 13.85 6.49
N PRO A 131 9.88 14.80 7.33
CA PRO A 131 8.83 14.53 8.33
C PRO A 131 7.56 13.88 7.78
N LYS A 132 7.20 14.18 6.53
CA LYS A 132 6.03 13.61 5.84
C LYS A 132 6.07 12.08 5.67
N TYR A 133 7.24 11.46 5.83
CA TYR A 133 7.47 10.02 5.73
C TYR A 133 7.70 9.34 7.09
N LYS A 134 7.75 10.11 8.18
CA LYS A 134 8.08 9.63 9.52
C LYS A 134 7.24 8.43 9.97
N PHE A 135 5.94 8.46 9.67
CA PHE A 135 4.98 7.43 10.10
C PHE A 135 4.61 6.45 8.98
N SER A 136 5.45 6.34 7.95
CA SER A 136 5.23 5.39 6.87
C SER A 136 5.73 4.01 7.27
N SER A 137 4.93 2.96 7.06
CA SER A 137 5.37 1.57 7.24
C SER A 137 6.50 1.19 6.27
N LEU A 138 6.61 1.89 5.14
CA LEU A 138 7.69 1.68 4.17
C LEU A 138 9.08 1.99 4.73
N THR A 139 9.18 2.76 5.82
CA THR A 139 10.46 3.04 6.49
C THR A 139 11.13 1.77 7.01
N TYR A 140 10.36 0.75 7.39
CA TYR A 140 10.88 -0.55 7.78
C TYR A 140 11.62 -1.25 6.63
N TYR A 141 11.18 -1.03 5.39
CA TYR A 141 11.75 -1.66 4.20
C TYR A 141 12.87 -0.83 3.55
N ARG A 142 13.41 0.19 4.25
CA ARG A 142 14.39 1.15 3.71
C ARG A 142 15.58 0.48 3.00
N SER A 143 16.17 -0.56 3.60
CA SER A 143 17.35 -1.24 3.02
C SER A 143 17.03 -1.94 1.70
N TRP A 144 15.88 -2.63 1.62
CA TRP A 144 15.41 -3.27 0.39
C TRP A 144 15.11 -2.25 -0.70
N LEU A 145 14.37 -1.19 -0.35
CA LEU A 145 13.97 -0.13 -1.29
C LEU A 145 15.17 0.61 -1.88
N LEU A 146 16.17 0.97 -1.07
CA LEU A 146 17.38 1.64 -1.56
C LEU A 146 18.26 0.70 -2.38
N LYS A 147 18.36 -0.58 -1.99
CA LYS A 147 19.13 -1.58 -2.73
C LYS A 147 18.56 -1.79 -4.15
N ASP A 148 17.24 -1.95 -4.26
CA ASP A 148 16.55 -2.10 -5.54
C ASP A 148 16.75 -0.88 -6.44
N ASP A 149 16.67 0.33 -5.89
CA ASP A 149 16.87 1.56 -6.65
C ASP A 149 18.27 1.65 -7.28
N CYS A 150 19.32 1.28 -6.53
CA CYS A 150 20.70 1.23 -7.05
C CYS A 150 20.90 0.22 -8.20
N PHE A 151 20.07 -0.83 -8.30
CA PHE A 151 20.14 -1.77 -9.42
C PHE A 151 19.40 -1.27 -10.66
N ASN A 152 18.36 -0.45 -10.48
CA ASN A 152 17.56 0.09 -11.58
C ASN A 152 18.12 1.39 -12.19
N GLU A 153 19.14 2.01 -11.56
CA GLU A 153 19.87 3.17 -12.09
C GLU A 153 21.02 2.78 -13.07
N LYS A 154 21.20 1.49 -13.39
CA LYS A 154 22.20 0.97 -14.34
C LYS A 154 21.54 0.44 -15.62
#